data_AF-A0AAI9ZF08-F1
#
_entry.id   AF-A0AAI9ZF08-F1
#
_cell.length_a   1.000
_cell.length_b   1.000
_cell.length_c   1.000
_cell.angle_alpha   90.00
_cell.angle_beta   90.00
_cell.angle_gamma   90.00
#
_symmetry.space_group_name_H-M   'P 1'
#
loop_
_entity.id
_entity.type
_entity.pdbx_description
1 polymer ?
#
loop_
_entity_poly.entity_id
_entity_poly.type
_entity_poly.pdbx_seq_one_letter_code
_entity_poly.pdbx_strand_id
1 'polypeptide(L)'
;MPSDHFIHSGFTLVGRNNLVRASSAKDSYSDSAYQRLARELALYVMKTTSPNNPQRHVPTDDDLRYQGRWILFDDDDPLNETPADNALWLEEFKRDVGLSFAPTQAGDVI
;
A
#
# COMPACT_ATOMS: atom_id res chain seq x y z
N MET A 1 15.10 -19.27 -24.89
CA MET A 1 13.88 -18.45 -24.99
C MET A 1 12.78 -19.18 -24.20
N PRO A 2 12.11 -18.55 -23.23
CA PRO A 2 12.54 -17.44 -22.38
C PRO A 2 12.42 -17.78 -20.88
N SER A 3 13.09 -16.94 -20.10
CA SER A 3 13.15 -16.97 -18.65
C SER A 3 12.05 -16.06 -18.10
N ASP A 4 11.05 -16.61 -17.43
CA ASP A 4 10.02 -15.81 -16.78
C ASP A 4 10.49 -15.37 -15.40
N HIS A 5 11.13 -14.21 -15.40
CA HIS A 5 11.48 -13.43 -14.23
C HIS A 5 10.25 -12.61 -13.82
N PHE A 6 9.31 -13.24 -13.11
CA PHE A 6 8.21 -12.52 -12.47
C PHE A 6 8.74 -11.79 -11.23
N ILE A 7 9.15 -10.54 -11.40
CA ILE A 7 9.33 -9.60 -10.30
C ILE A 7 7.93 -9.20 -9.83
N HIS A 8 7.41 -9.84 -8.79
CA HIS A 8 6.39 -9.22 -7.96
C HIS A 8 7.11 -8.31 -6.97
N SER A 9 6.86 -7.01 -7.08
CA SER A 9 7.26 -5.95 -6.17
C SER A 9 6.68 -6.18 -4.77
N GLY A 10 7.31 -7.07 -4.02
CA GLY A 10 6.98 -7.38 -2.63
C GLY A 10 7.45 -6.29 -1.68
N PHE A 11 6.52 -5.64 -0.99
CA PHE A 11 6.79 -4.82 0.19
C PHE A 11 7.10 -5.74 1.38
N THR A 12 8.36 -6.15 1.55
CA THR A 12 8.76 -6.91 2.74
C THR A 12 9.06 -5.95 3.89
N LEU A 13 8.13 -5.79 4.83
CA LEU A 13 8.40 -5.11 6.10
C LEU A 13 9.04 -6.11 7.09
N VAL A 14 10.32 -6.42 6.90
CA VAL A 14 11.12 -7.00 8.00
C VAL A 14 11.54 -5.87 8.93
N GLY A 15 11.33 -6.10 10.22
CA GLY A 15 11.53 -5.12 11.28
C GLY A 15 12.91 -4.47 11.27
N ARG A 16 12.88 -3.19 11.68
CA ARG A 16 13.92 -2.43 12.39
C ARG A 16 15.38 -2.80 12.08
N ASN A 17 16.01 -1.85 11.38
CA ASN A 17 17.46 -1.61 11.30
C ASN A 17 18.19 -2.40 10.20
N ASN A 18 18.30 -1.78 9.02
CA ASN A 18 19.55 -1.54 8.28
C ASN A 18 19.21 -1.25 6.80
N LEU A 19 19.18 0.03 6.44
CA LEU A 19 19.04 0.49 5.06
C LEU A 19 20.34 0.23 4.30
N VAL A 20 20.45 -0.94 3.68
CA VAL A 20 21.38 -1.16 2.57
C VAL A 20 20.60 -1.81 1.43
N ARG A 21 19.93 -0.99 0.62
CA ARG A 21 19.47 -1.44 -0.71
C ARG A 21 20.61 -1.21 -1.68
N ALA A 22 21.18 -2.29 -2.21
CA ALA A 22 22.15 -2.23 -3.29
C ALA A 22 21.58 -1.38 -4.43
N SER A 23 22.23 -0.27 -4.68
CA SER A 23 21.89 0.71 -5.71
C SER A 23 22.28 0.15 -7.08
N SER A 24 21.30 -0.33 -7.83
CA SER A 24 21.40 -0.50 -9.28
C SER A 24 20.73 0.69 -9.96
N ALA A 25 21.53 1.49 -10.64
CA ALA A 25 21.20 2.80 -11.18
C ALA A 25 20.31 2.76 -12.44
N LYS A 26 19.09 2.19 -12.35
CA LYS A 26 18.12 2.18 -13.47
C LYS A 26 16.66 2.57 -13.15
N ASP A 27 16.31 2.90 -11.91
CA ASP A 27 14.91 3.20 -11.52
C ASP A 27 14.66 4.69 -11.22
N SER A 28 15.45 5.57 -11.82
CA SER A 28 15.44 7.00 -11.51
C SER A 28 14.40 7.74 -12.36
N TYR A 29 13.39 8.32 -11.70
CA TYR A 29 12.41 9.33 -12.16
C TYR A 29 11.04 8.84 -12.68
N SER A 30 10.08 8.60 -11.77
CA SER A 30 8.67 9.07 -11.92
C SER A 30 7.79 8.84 -10.68
N ASP A 31 8.22 8.05 -9.70
CA ASP A 31 7.30 7.39 -8.74
C ASP A 31 7.26 8.01 -7.30
N SER A 32 7.69 9.26 -7.11
CA SER A 32 7.94 9.80 -5.76
C SER A 32 6.67 10.02 -4.91
N ALA A 33 5.59 10.53 -5.52
CA ALA A 33 4.31 10.74 -4.83
C ALA A 33 3.57 9.42 -4.60
N TYR A 34 3.63 8.51 -5.57
CA TYR A 34 3.07 7.16 -5.47
C TYR A 34 3.74 6.34 -4.35
N GLN A 35 5.07 6.27 -4.35
CA GLN A 35 5.83 5.53 -3.33
C GLN A 35 5.66 6.14 -1.95
N ARG A 36 5.61 7.49 -1.88
CA ARG A 36 5.33 8.20 -0.63
C ARG A 36 3.94 7.86 -0.13
N LEU A 37 2.92 7.97 -0.98
CA LEU A 37 1.54 7.68 -0.60
C LEU A 37 1.36 6.24 -0.13
N ALA A 38 1.86 5.26 -0.89
CA ALA A 38 1.78 3.84 -0.51
C ALA A 38 2.45 3.55 0.83
N ARG A 39 3.64 4.11 1.08
CA ARG A 39 4.36 3.94 2.35
C ARG A 39 3.60 4.54 3.52
N GLU A 40 3.16 5.78 3.40
CA GLU A 40 2.48 6.50 4.49
C GLU A 40 1.09 5.91 4.77
N LEU A 41 0.36 5.48 3.73
CA LEU A 41 -0.91 4.76 3.91
C LEU A 41 -0.70 3.40 4.59
N ALA A 42 0.36 2.67 4.28
CA ALA A 42 0.67 1.42 4.98
C ALA A 42 0.92 1.65 6.48
N LEU A 43 1.65 2.71 6.84
CA LEU A 43 1.85 3.11 8.24
C LEU A 43 0.51 3.48 8.92
N TYR A 44 -0.37 4.19 8.20
CA TYR A 44 -1.71 4.50 8.69
C TYR A 44 -2.52 3.23 8.97
N VAL A 45 -2.51 2.25 8.06
CA VAL A 45 -3.17 0.94 8.25
C VAL A 45 -2.61 0.21 9.47
N MET A 46 -1.28 0.19 9.65
CA MET A 46 -0.67 -0.43 10.83
C MET A 46 -1.09 0.27 12.13
N LYS A 47 -1.18 1.60 12.12
CA LYS A 47 -1.59 2.40 13.28
C LYS A 47 -3.06 2.17 13.65
N THR A 48 -3.94 2.14 12.67
CA THR A 48 -5.39 1.93 12.86
C THR A 48 -5.73 0.49 13.23
N THR A 49 -4.99 -0.50 12.73
CA THR A 49 -5.21 -1.91 13.06
C THR A 49 -4.46 -2.39 14.32
N SER A 50 -3.61 -1.54 14.90
CA SER A 50 -2.81 -1.89 16.09
C SER A 50 -3.69 -2.15 17.32
N PRO A 51 -3.45 -3.23 18.09
CA PRO A 51 -4.14 -3.49 19.37
C PRO A 51 -3.89 -2.41 20.43
N ASN A 52 -2.83 -1.61 20.27
CA ASN A 52 -2.49 -0.52 21.19
C ASN A 52 -3.20 0.80 20.85
N ASN A 53 -3.96 0.84 19.75
CA ASN A 53 -4.73 2.02 19.38
C ASN A 53 -6.13 1.94 20.02
N PRO A 54 -6.53 2.89 20.88
CA PRO A 54 -7.88 2.90 21.46
C PRO A 54 -8.98 3.09 20.39
N GLN A 55 -8.66 3.68 19.24
CA GLN A 55 -9.56 3.84 18.10
C GLN A 55 -9.31 2.75 17.02
N ARG A 56 -8.89 1.56 17.44
CA ARG A 56 -8.56 0.47 16.52
C ARG A 56 -9.75 0.11 15.64
N HIS A 57 -9.56 0.12 14.34
CA HIS A 57 -10.53 -0.34 13.35
C HIS A 57 -9.80 -0.81 12.08
N VAL A 58 -10.52 -1.50 11.21
CA VAL A 58 -10.04 -1.82 9.86
C VAL A 58 -10.39 -0.63 8.96
N PRO A 59 -9.42 0.06 8.34
CA PRO A 59 -9.69 1.18 7.45
C PRO A 59 -10.58 0.76 6.28
N THR A 60 -11.61 1.56 6.02
CA THR A 60 -12.46 1.44 4.83
C THR A 60 -11.80 2.11 3.62
N ASP A 61 -12.34 1.85 2.43
CA ASP A 61 -11.87 2.48 1.19
C ASP A 61 -11.94 4.02 1.26
N ASP A 62 -12.98 4.56 1.90
CA ASP A 62 -13.14 5.99 2.08
C ASP A 62 -12.15 6.56 3.10
N ASP A 63 -11.82 5.82 4.17
CA ASP A 63 -10.76 6.21 5.11
C ASP A 63 -9.40 6.30 4.42
N LEU A 64 -9.10 5.36 3.52
CA LEU A 64 -7.85 5.33 2.76
C LEU A 64 -7.76 6.48 1.76
N ARG A 65 -8.87 6.81 1.08
CA ARG A 65 -8.94 7.97 0.18
C ARG A 65 -8.78 9.28 0.95
N TYR A 66 -9.51 9.44 2.05
CA TYR A 66 -9.43 10.63 2.90
C TYR A 66 -8.00 10.83 3.40
N GLN A 67 -7.40 9.79 3.98
CA GLN A 67 -6.04 9.85 4.48
C GLN A 67 -5.01 10.12 3.37
N GLY A 68 -5.26 9.62 2.15
CA GLY A 68 -4.39 9.85 1.01
C GLY A 68 -4.29 11.33 0.61
N ARG A 69 -5.40 12.07 0.72
CA ARG A 69 -5.43 13.52 0.44
C ARG A 69 -4.58 14.29 1.44
N TRP A 70 -4.75 14.02 2.74
CA TRP A 70 -3.92 14.61 3.79
C TRP A 70 -2.43 14.29 3.60
N ILE A 71 -2.06 13.08 3.20
CA ILE A 71 -0.66 12.68 3.01
C ILE A 71 0.01 13.48 1.89
N LEU A 72 -0.69 13.73 0.78
CA LEU A 72 -0.11 14.38 -0.41
C LEU A 72 -0.27 15.90 -0.39
N PHE A 73 -1.42 16.40 0.06
CA PHE A 73 -1.83 17.79 -0.09
C PHE A 73 -2.03 18.54 1.23
N ASP A 74 -2.01 17.83 2.38
CA ASP A 74 -2.28 18.39 3.71
C ASP A 74 -3.67 19.07 3.81
N ASP A 75 -4.61 18.63 2.98
CA ASP A 75 -5.99 19.12 2.87
C ASP A 75 -6.92 17.96 2.45
N ASP A 76 -8.23 18.08 2.74
CA ASP A 76 -9.26 17.11 2.39
C ASP A 76 -10.13 17.51 1.19
N ASP A 77 -9.76 18.56 0.46
CA ASP A 77 -10.49 19.03 -0.73
C ASP A 77 -10.81 17.84 -1.67
N PRO A 78 -12.11 17.54 -1.94
CA PRO A 78 -12.50 16.47 -2.84
C PRO A 78 -11.93 16.60 -4.26
N LEU A 79 -11.53 17.80 -4.68
CA LEU A 79 -10.88 18.05 -5.96
C LEU A 79 -9.43 17.56 -6.01
N ASN A 80 -8.82 17.27 -4.86
CA ASN A 80 -7.49 16.67 -4.78
C ASN A 80 -7.59 15.17 -5.04
N GLU A 81 -7.37 14.78 -6.29
CA GLU A 81 -7.30 13.37 -6.69
C GLU A 81 -5.96 12.74 -6.26
N THR A 82 -6.07 11.52 -5.75
CA THR A 82 -4.94 10.72 -5.29
C THR A 82 -4.99 9.34 -5.95
N PRO A 83 -3.87 8.60 -6.03
CA PRO A 83 -3.91 7.18 -6.42
C PRO A 83 -4.94 6.33 -5.66
N ALA A 84 -5.28 6.69 -4.41
CA ALA A 84 -6.28 5.98 -3.61
C ALA A 84 -7.72 6.12 -4.15
N ASP A 85 -7.98 7.10 -5.02
CA ASP A 85 -9.28 7.26 -5.69
C ASP A 85 -9.45 6.29 -6.86
N ASN A 86 -8.35 5.71 -7.37
CA ASN A 86 -8.39 4.68 -8.40
C ASN A 86 -8.69 3.30 -7.76
N ALA A 87 -9.82 2.70 -8.13
CA ALA A 87 -10.25 1.41 -7.58
C ALA A 87 -9.25 0.27 -7.79
N LEU A 88 -8.61 0.18 -8.96
CA LEU A 88 -7.61 -0.85 -9.23
C LEU A 88 -6.40 -0.65 -8.33
N TRP A 89 -5.91 0.57 -8.22
CA TRP A 89 -4.79 0.88 -7.32
C TRP A 89 -5.11 0.55 -5.87
N LEU A 90 -6.32 0.90 -5.42
CA LEU A 90 -6.76 0.68 -4.04
C LEU A 90 -6.90 -0.81 -3.72
N GLU A 91 -7.38 -1.63 -4.67
CA GLU A 91 -7.45 -3.08 -4.52
C GLU A 91 -6.06 -3.72 -4.42
N GLU A 92 -5.14 -3.31 -5.29
CA GLU A 92 -3.73 -3.75 -5.26
C GLU A 92 -3.09 -3.38 -3.91
N PHE A 93 -3.24 -2.12 -3.48
CA PHE A 93 -2.73 -1.65 -2.18
C PHE A 93 -3.32 -2.45 -1.01
N LYS A 94 -4.65 -2.67 -0.99
CA LYS A 94 -5.32 -3.47 0.06
C LYS A 94 -4.81 -4.89 0.11
N ARG A 95 -4.46 -5.49 -1.05
CA ARG A 95 -3.83 -6.82 -1.10
C ARG A 95 -2.44 -6.81 -0.49
N ASP A 96 -1.65 -5.78 -0.80
CA ASP A 96 -0.28 -5.66 -0.28
C ASP A 96 -0.24 -5.46 1.24
N VAL A 97 -1.20 -4.72 1.82
CA VAL A 97 -1.30 -4.52 3.28
C VAL A 97 -2.10 -5.60 4.01
N GLY A 98 -2.61 -6.62 3.29
CA GLY A 98 -3.39 -7.71 3.87
C GLY A 98 -4.80 -7.33 4.34
N LEU A 99 -5.36 -6.24 3.79
CA LEU A 99 -6.75 -5.84 4.02
C LEU A 99 -7.74 -6.52 3.07
N SER A 100 -7.29 -6.94 1.88
CA SER A 100 -8.14 -7.72 0.99
C SER A 100 -8.11 -9.19 1.40
N PHE A 101 -9.27 -9.68 1.83
CA PHE A 101 -9.54 -11.11 1.87
C PHE A 101 -9.94 -11.50 0.46
N ALA A 102 -8.98 -11.65 -0.46
CA ALA A 102 -9.27 -12.47 -1.62
C ALA A 102 -9.71 -13.84 -1.07
N PRO A 103 -10.88 -14.39 -1.44
CA PRO A 103 -11.21 -15.74 -1.04
C PRO A 103 -10.07 -16.61 -1.57
N THR A 104 -9.35 -17.29 -0.65
CA THR A 104 -8.53 -18.44 -1.01
C THR A 104 -9.31 -19.21 -2.05
N GLN A 105 -8.74 -19.30 -3.24
CA GLN A 105 -9.34 -19.92 -4.40
C GLN A 105 -9.98 -21.24 -3.95
N ALA A 106 -11.31 -21.27 -3.93
CA ALA A 106 -12.07 -22.46 -3.61
C ALA A 106 -11.87 -23.45 -4.75
N GLY A 107 -10.79 -24.21 -4.69
CA GLY A 107 -10.36 -25.15 -5.72
C GLY A 107 -9.69 -26.42 -5.18
N ASP A 108 -9.40 -26.51 -3.88
CA ASP A 108 -8.92 -27.74 -3.24
C ASP A 108 -10.03 -28.36 -2.38
N VAL A 109 -10.99 -29.00 -3.04
CA VAL A 109 -11.77 -30.08 -2.43
C VAL A 109 -11.96 -31.18 -3.48
N ILE A 110 -11.03 -32.13 -3.42
CA ILE A 110 -11.07 -33.58 -3.72
C ILE A 110 -12.17 -34.10 -4.66
#